data_AF-A0A8S7LDM2-F1
#
_entry.id   AF-A0A8S7LDM2-F1
#
_cell.length_a   1.000
_cell.length_b   1.000
_cell.length_c   1.000
_cell.angle_alpha   90.00
_cell.angle_beta   90.00
_cell.angle_gamma   90.00
#
_symmetry.space_group_name_H-M   'P 1'
#
loop_
_entity.id
_entity.type
_entity.pdbx_description
1 polymer ?
#
loop_
_entity_poly.entity_id
_entity_poly.type
_entity_poly.pdbx_seq_one_letter_code
_entity_poly.pdbx_strand_id
1 'polypeptide(L)'
;CFSQLILAIRQCIHISLMTERWYPSLEPCRLIYYSGSWYLIALQKGKLQVFPLADIKSVSLTSERFERRGHIHSLVAEERFISALPHFSFIHKLINTFNL
;
A
#
# COMPACT_ATOMS: atom_id res chain seq x y z
N CYS A 1 -5.67 -13.47 -1.62
CA CYS A 1 -4.98 -12.20 -1.30
C CYS A 1 -3.85 -11.86 -2.28
N PHE A 2 -2.71 -12.57 -2.30
CA PHE A 2 -1.55 -12.17 -3.13
C PHE A 2 -1.85 -12.07 -4.64
N SER A 3 -2.51 -13.09 -5.22
CA SER A 3 -2.90 -13.09 -6.64
C SER A 3 -3.87 -11.96 -7.01
N GLN A 4 -4.80 -11.62 -6.11
CA GLN A 4 -5.72 -10.50 -6.29
C GLN A 4 -4.98 -9.16 -6.31
N LEU A 5 -3.96 -8.99 -5.46
CA LEU A 5 -3.13 -7.78 -5.48
C LEU A 5 -2.35 -7.66 -6.79
N ILE A 6 -1.76 -8.75 -7.27
CA ILE A 6 -1.07 -8.77 -8.58
C ILE A 6 -2.03 -8.40 -9.71
N LEU A 7 -3.24 -8.98 -9.72
CA LEU A 7 -4.26 -8.67 -10.71
C LEU A 7 -4.65 -7.19 -10.66
N ALA A 8 -4.93 -6.66 -9.47
CA ALA A 8 -5.32 -5.27 -9.26
C ALA A 8 -4.25 -4.28 -9.73
N ILE A 9 -2.97 -4.53 -9.42
CA ILE A 9 -1.85 -3.69 -9.85
C ILE A 9 -1.68 -3.72 -11.37
N ARG A 10 -1.79 -4.91 -11.98
CA ARG A 10 -1.63 -5.07 -13.43
C ARG A 10 -2.74 -4.39 -14.21
N GLN A 11 -3.98 -4.50 -13.73
CA GLN A 11 -5.18 -3.98 -14.39
C GLN A 11 -5.60 -2.58 -13.90
N CYS A 12 -4.85 -1.99 -12.97
CA CYS A 12 -5.16 -0.70 -12.35
C CYS A 12 -6.57 -0.64 -11.77
N ILE A 13 -6.95 -1.67 -11.00
CA ILE A 13 -8.25 -1.80 -10.34
C ILE A 13 -8.11 -1.42 -8.88
N HIS A 14 -9.02 -0.59 -8.36
CA HIS A 14 -9.06 -0.26 -6.95
C HIS A 14 -9.38 -1.49 -6.10
N ILE A 15 -8.89 -1.49 -4.87
CA ILE A 15 -9.17 -2.56 -3.91
C ILE A 15 -9.78 -2.01 -2.64
N SER A 16 -10.59 -2.83 -1.98
CA SER A 16 -10.89 -2.70 -0.56
C SER A 16 -10.06 -3.72 0.20
N LEU A 17 -9.50 -3.31 1.33
CA LEU A 17 -8.58 -4.11 2.11
C LEU A 17 -9.07 -4.16 3.56
N MET A 18 -9.08 -5.36 4.15
CA MET A 18 -9.36 -5.55 5.57
C MET A 18 -8.08 -5.92 6.31
N THR A 19 -7.68 -5.11 7.29
CA THR A 19 -6.68 -5.47 8.31
C THR A 19 -7.37 -5.57 9.68
N GLU A 20 -6.77 -5.04 10.75
CA GLU A 20 -7.49 -4.66 11.96
C GLU A 20 -8.55 -3.57 11.71
N ARG A 21 -8.40 -2.78 10.63
CA ARG A 21 -9.42 -1.83 10.18
C ARG A 21 -9.68 -1.98 8.69
N TRP A 22 -10.84 -1.52 8.27
CA TRP A 22 -11.24 -1.53 6.86
C TRP A 22 -10.73 -0.30 6.11
N TYR A 23 -10.18 -0.52 4.92
CA TYR A 23 -9.72 0.52 4.01
C TYR A 23 -10.43 0.39 2.66
N PRO A 24 -11.37 1.29 2.36
CA PRO A 24 -12.03 1.32 1.06
C PRO A 24 -11.21 2.06 0.00
N SER A 25 -11.40 1.65 -1.26
CA SER A 25 -10.95 2.34 -2.48
C SER A 25 -9.49 2.78 -2.43
N LEU A 26 -8.60 1.78 -2.35
CA LEU A 26 -7.15 1.95 -2.47
C LEU A 26 -6.71 1.78 -3.92
N GLU A 27 -5.75 2.59 -4.36
CA GLU A 27 -5.01 2.43 -5.62
C GLU A 27 -3.74 1.58 -5.34
N PRO A 28 -3.73 0.24 -5.54
CA PRO A 28 -2.54 -0.56 -5.28
C PRO A 28 -1.44 -0.27 -6.32
N CYS A 29 -0.28 0.17 -5.85
CA CYS A 29 0.81 0.62 -6.72
C CYS A 29 1.84 -0.49 -6.97
N ARG A 30 2.32 -1.16 -5.91
CA ARG A 30 3.41 -2.13 -6.00
C ARG A 30 3.44 -3.06 -4.79
N LEU A 31 3.94 -4.28 -5.00
CA LEU A 31 4.40 -5.17 -3.94
C LEU A 31 5.92 -5.12 -3.84
N ILE A 32 6.45 -4.97 -2.63
CA ILE A 32 7.90 -4.93 -2.34
C ILE A 32 8.22 -6.03 -1.33
N TYR A 33 9.21 -6.87 -1.64
CA TYR A 33 9.79 -7.80 -0.69
C TYR A 33 11.05 -7.18 -0.09
N TYR A 34 11.08 -7.00 1.22
CA TYR A 34 12.22 -6.41 1.92
C TYR A 34 12.35 -7.00 3.32
N SER A 35 13.58 -7.31 3.72
CA SER A 35 13.91 -7.81 5.06
C SER A 35 13.00 -8.97 5.53
N GLY A 36 12.74 -9.94 4.66
CA GLY A 36 11.95 -11.13 5.00
C GLY A 36 10.43 -10.96 4.90
N SER A 37 9.93 -9.76 4.59
CA SER A 37 8.50 -9.44 4.60
C SER A 37 8.03 -8.84 3.28
N TRP A 38 6.77 -9.10 2.92
CA TRP A 38 6.10 -8.45 1.81
C TRP A 38 5.32 -7.23 2.27
N TYR A 39 5.38 -6.16 1.47
CA TYR A 39 4.66 -4.91 1.69
C TYR A 39 3.86 -4.53 0.46
N LEU A 40 2.62 -4.10 0.65
CA LEU A 40 1.81 -3.45 -0.35
C LEU A 40 1.96 -1.93 -0.19
N ILE A 41 2.36 -1.28 -1.28
CA ILE A 41 2.28 0.17 -1.41
C ILE A 41 1.02 0.52 -2.17
N ALA A 42 0.20 1.39 -1.59
CA ALA A 42 -1.03 1.86 -2.20
C ALA A 42 -1.24 3.36 -1.95
N LEU A 43 -2.18 3.96 -2.68
CA LEU A 43 -2.67 5.30 -2.38
C LEU A 43 -4.09 5.22 -1.87
N GLN A 44 -4.41 6.09 -0.90
CA GLN A 44 -5.77 6.38 -0.51
C GLN A 44 -5.99 7.88 -0.61
N LYS A 45 -6.87 8.32 -1.51
CA LYS A 45 -7.13 9.74 -1.76
C LYS A 45 -5.83 10.53 -1.99
N GLY A 46 -4.91 9.98 -2.78
CA GLY A 46 -3.61 10.56 -3.09
C GLY A 46 -2.54 10.46 -1.99
N LYS A 47 -2.86 9.95 -0.80
CA LYS A 47 -1.89 9.73 0.28
C LYS A 47 -1.30 8.34 0.21
N LEU A 48 0.03 8.25 0.31
CA LEU A 48 0.73 6.97 0.36
C LEU A 48 0.35 6.19 1.61
N GLN A 49 0.08 4.90 1.43
CA GLN A 49 -0.20 3.94 2.48
C GLN A 49 0.68 2.71 2.27
N VAL A 50 1.19 2.16 3.37
CA VAL A 50 2.06 0.99 3.38
C VAL A 50 1.42 -0.07 4.27
N PHE A 51 1.22 -1.27 3.73
CA PHE A 51 0.61 -2.39 4.42
C PHE A 51 1.56 -3.59 4.42
N PRO A 52 2.02 -4.06 5.58
CA PRO A 52 2.62 -5.39 5.66
C PRO A 52 1.60 -6.43 5.21
N LEU A 53 1.97 -7.33 4.30
CA LEU A 53 1.05 -8.35 3.79
C LEU A 53 0.57 -9.29 4.91
N ALA A 54 1.39 -9.48 5.94
CA ALA A 54 1.05 -10.27 7.12
C ALA A 54 -0.16 -9.71 7.89
N ASP A 55 -0.42 -8.39 7.79
CA ASP A 55 -1.53 -7.72 8.48
C ASP A 55 -2.83 -7.73 7.65
N ILE A 56 -2.77 -8.17 6.38
CA ILE A 56 -3.91 -8.17 5.46
C ILE A 56 -4.75 -9.43 5.67
N LYS A 57 -5.95 -9.27 6.23
CA LYS A 57 -6.92 -10.35 6.44
C LYS A 57 -7.66 -10.71 5.16
N SER A 58 -8.05 -9.72 4.35
CA SER A 58 -8.70 -9.96 3.05
C SER A 58 -8.52 -8.81 2.07
N VAL A 59 -8.69 -9.13 0.78
CA VAL A 59 -8.62 -8.19 -0.35
C VAL A 59 -9.83 -8.42 -1.26
N SER A 60 -10.53 -7.34 -1.59
CA SER A 60 -11.63 -7.35 -2.55
C SER A 60 -11.34 -6.38 -3.69
N LEU A 61 -11.51 -6.81 -4.93
CA LEU A 61 -11.45 -5.93 -6.10
C LEU A 61 -12.74 -5.12 -6.18
N THR A 62 -12.65 -3.87 -6.61
CA THR A 62 -13.83 -3.06 -6.96
C THR A 62 -14.03 -3.03 -8.47
N SER A 63 -15.12 -2.39 -8.93
CA SER A 63 -15.36 -2.11 -10.35
C SER A 63 -14.61 -0.87 -10.84
N GLU A 64 -13.99 -0.09 -9.94
CA GLU A 64 -13.36 1.19 -10.25
C GLU A 64 -11.91 1.00 -10.72
N ARG A 65 -11.52 1.76 -11.74
CA ARG A 65 -10.13 1.80 -12.23
C ARG A 65 -9.45 3.10 -11.86
N PHE A 66 -8.13 3.09 -11.77
CA PHE A 66 -7.30 4.26 -11.56
C PHE A 66 -6.23 4.40 -12.64
N GLU A 67 -5.63 5.59 -12.73
CA GLU A 67 -4.48 5.84 -13.59
C GLU A 67 -3.17 5.68 -12.82
N ARG A 68 -2.15 5.09 -13.47
CA ARG A 68 -0.84 4.95 -12.83
C ARG A 68 -0.20 6.31 -12.62
N ARG A 69 0.20 6.58 -11.38
CA ARG A 69 0.93 7.80 -11.04
C ARG A 69 2.43 7.57 -11.16
N GLY A 70 3.03 8.04 -12.26
CA GLY A 70 4.45 7.83 -12.56
C GLY A 70 5.43 8.32 -11.49
N HIS A 71 5.14 9.46 -10.84
CA HIS A 71 5.99 9.98 -9.76
C HIS A 71 6.07 9.06 -8.53
N ILE A 72 4.98 8.35 -8.20
CA ILE A 72 4.95 7.38 -7.10
C ILE A 72 5.88 6.21 -7.41
N HIS A 73 5.93 5.77 -8.67
CA HIS A 73 6.81 4.68 -9.08
C HIS A 73 8.29 4.98 -8.81
N SER A 74 8.74 6.22 -9.04
CA SER A 74 10.11 6.65 -8.74
C SER A 74 10.37 6.71 -7.24
N LEU A 75 9.48 7.35 -6.47
CA LEU A 75 9.61 7.48 -5.01
C LEU A 75 9.73 6.11 -4.32
N VAL A 76 8.87 5.17 -4.67
CA VAL A 76 8.80 3.85 -4.01
C VAL A 76 9.92 2.91 -4.45
N ALA A 77 10.75 3.33 -5.41
CA ALA A 77 11.96 2.62 -5.84
C ALA A 77 13.22 3.14 -5.13
N GLU A 78 13.14 4.25 -4.39
CA GLU A 78 14.28 4.82 -3.67
C GLU A 78 14.69 3.93 -2.49
N GLU A 79 15.99 3.72 -2.31
CA GLU A 79 16.53 2.89 -1.23
C GLU A 79 16.09 3.37 0.16
N ARG A 80 16.12 4.68 0.39
CA ARG A 80 15.66 5.30 1.66
C ARG A 80 14.18 5.02 1.94
N PHE A 81 13.36 4.89 0.90
CA PHE A 81 11.96 4.55 1.05
C PHE A 81 11.81 3.07 1.43
N ILE A 82 12.52 2.19 0.72
CA ILE A 82 12.50 0.75 0.93
C ILE A 82 13.02 0.40 2.33
N SER A 83 14.12 1.00 2.77
CA SER A 83 14.70 0.75 4.08
C SER A 83 13.81 1.22 5.25
N ALA A 84 12.92 2.18 5.01
CA ALA A 84 11.95 2.63 6.00
C ALA A 84 10.72 1.72 6.13
N LEU A 85 10.46 0.79 5.19
CA LEU A 85 9.26 -0.07 5.17
C LEU A 85 8.94 -0.78 6.50
N PRO A 86 9.91 -1.40 7.20
CA PRO A 86 9.64 -2.04 8.49
C PRO A 86 9.15 -1.07 9.57
N HIS A 87 9.44 0.22 9.42
CA HIS A 87 9.16 1.26 10.40
C HIS A 87 7.92 2.10 10.07
N PHE A 88 7.30 1.92 8.90
CA PHE A 88 6.18 2.77 8.46
C PHE A 88 4.98 2.77 9.41
N SER A 89 4.66 1.63 10.02
CA SER A 89 3.56 1.53 10.99
C SER A 89 3.81 2.39 12.23
N PHE A 90 5.08 2.48 12.67
CA PHE A 90 5.50 3.31 13.79
C PHE A 90 5.58 4.79 13.40
N ILE A 91 6.24 5.10 12.27
CA ILE A 91 6.39 6.48 11.76
C ILE A 91 5.02 7.12 11.52
N HIS A 92 4.10 6.40 10.88
CA HIS A 92 2.76 6.90 10.62
C HIS A 92 1.95 7.12 11.91
N LYS A 93 2.12 6.24 12.92
CA LYS A 93 1.51 6.47 14.25
C LYS A 93 2.09 7.72 14.90
N LEU A 94 3.41 7.89 14.93
CA LEU A 94 4.06 9.07 15.51
C LEU A 94 3.59 10.36 14.84
N ILE A 95 3.62 10.43 13.51
CA ILE A 95 3.20 11.64 12.78
C ILE A 95 1.74 11.98 13.10
N ASN A 96 0.85 10.99 13.19
CA ASN A 96 -0.55 11.24 13.53
C ASN A 96 -0.77 11.56 15.02
N THR A 97 0.05 11.03 15.92
CA THR A 97 0.00 11.32 17.36
C THR A 97 0.49 12.73 17.67
N PHE A 98 1.53 13.20 16.96
CA PHE A 98 2.14 14.52 17.15
C PHE A 98 1.65 15.57 16.14
N ASN A 99 0.41 15.46 15.62
CA ASN A 99 -0.16 16.50 14.77
C ASN A 99 -0.16 17.86 15.52
N LEU A 100 0.91 18.64 15.29
CA LEU A 100 0.96 20.11 15.34
C LEU A 100 -0.04 20.71 14.33
#